data_AF-A0A9E2E3A5-F1
#
_entry.id   AF-A0A9E2E3A5-F1
#
_cell.length_a   1.000
_cell.length_b   1.000
_cell.length_c   1.000
_cell.angle_alpha   90.00
_cell.angle_beta   90.00
_cell.angle_gamma   90.00
#
_symmetry.space_group_name_H-M   'P 1'
#
loop_
_entity.id
_entity.type
_entity.pdbx_description
1 polymer ?
#
loop_
_entity_poly.entity_id
_entity_poly.type
_entity_poly.pdbx_seq_one_letter_code
_entity_poly.pdbx_strand_id
1 'polypeptide(L)'
;MTDLRSFFSWCEQKGYCEINPCVAAMPSKAKRKQIMEAKRGRRKLQALTPVEVKKLLTYCETEEPTLTPYACLCVFGGLRPEREAPNMIDEDITAEAITVPEEFAKDNETRIIEPLSPNFIKWINHIKRREGSFQKVANLKRKWIKAKKSIGRDWPHDCLRHSYASYHFAEYNDAG
;
A
#
# COMPACT_ATOMS: atom_id res chain seq x y z
N MET A 1 -9.64 20.45 4.94
CA MET A 1 -10.89 21.24 4.76
C MET A 1 -12.15 20.36 4.79
N THR A 2 -12.08 19.13 5.29
CA THR A 2 -13.25 18.24 5.50
C THR A 2 -14.10 18.70 6.69
N ASP A 3 -13.47 19.42 7.62
CA ASP A 3 -14.04 19.79 8.92
C ASP A 3 -15.15 20.85 8.82
N LEU A 4 -14.92 21.93 8.05
CA LEU A 4 -15.90 23.01 7.90
C LEU A 4 -17.20 22.58 7.21
N ARG A 5 -17.10 21.75 6.16
CA ARG A 5 -18.29 21.28 5.45
C ARG A 5 -19.15 20.40 6.36
N SER A 6 -18.52 19.50 7.12
CA SER A 6 -19.20 18.65 8.09
C SER A 6 -19.84 19.46 9.21
N PHE A 7 -19.13 20.46 9.74
CA PHE A 7 -19.66 21.39 10.74
C PHE A 7 -20.91 22.12 10.25
N PHE A 8 -20.87 22.73 9.06
CA PHE A 8 -22.05 23.45 8.54
C PHE A 8 -23.20 22.52 8.13
N SER A 9 -22.91 21.29 7.72
CA SER A 9 -23.96 20.28 7.51
C SER A 9 -24.64 19.89 8.83
N TRP A 10 -23.89 19.81 9.92
CA TRP A 10 -24.47 19.62 11.26
C TRP A 10 -25.27 20.85 11.71
N CYS A 11 -24.77 22.06 11.50
CA CYS A 11 -25.50 23.30 11.81
C CYS A 11 -26.82 23.40 11.03
N GLU A 12 -26.83 23.02 9.76
CA GLU A 12 -28.03 22.95 8.92
C GLU A 12 -29.04 21.94 9.46
N GLN A 13 -28.57 20.73 9.81
CA GLN A 13 -29.43 19.70 10.43
C GLN A 13 -30.02 20.12 11.78
N LYS A 14 -29.28 20.93 12.55
CA LYS A 14 -29.73 21.46 13.85
C LYS A 14 -30.53 22.76 13.73
N GLY A 15 -30.69 23.31 12.53
CA GLY A 15 -31.39 24.58 12.29
C GLY A 15 -30.60 25.81 12.74
N TYR A 16 -29.30 25.69 13.00
CA TYR A 16 -28.42 26.81 13.33
C TYR A 16 -28.02 27.64 12.10
N CYS A 17 -28.15 27.07 10.91
CA CYS A 17 -28.07 27.81 9.66
C CYS A 17 -29.08 27.24 8.65
N GLU A 18 -29.61 28.08 7.76
CA GLU A 18 -30.59 27.65 6.75
C GLU A 18 -29.96 26.87 5.60
N ILE A 19 -28.71 27.20 5.25
CA ILE A 19 -27.96 26.55 4.17
C ILE A 19 -26.51 26.33 4.57
N ASN A 20 -25.90 25.28 4.03
CA ASN A 20 -24.45 25.07 4.18
C ASN A 20 -23.67 25.97 3.20
N PRO A 21 -22.96 27.02 3.68
CA PRO A 21 -22.25 27.97 2.82
C PRO A 21 -21.08 27.32 2.06
N CYS A 22 -20.53 26.20 2.55
CA CYS A 22 -19.48 25.48 1.84
C CYS A 22 -19.99 24.84 0.55
N VAL A 23 -21.29 24.56 0.42
CA VAL A 23 -21.90 24.04 -0.81
C VAL A 23 -21.91 25.11 -1.89
N ALA A 24 -22.30 26.33 -1.54
CA ALA A 24 -22.31 27.48 -2.44
C ALA A 24 -20.89 27.87 -2.90
N ALA A 25 -19.90 27.73 -2.02
CA ALA A 25 -18.50 27.99 -2.32
C ALA A 25 -17.81 26.87 -3.14
N MET A 26 -18.48 25.74 -3.41
CA MET A 26 -17.83 24.65 -4.11
C MET A 26 -17.60 24.97 -5.60
N PRO A 27 -16.48 24.48 -6.20
CA PRO A 27 -16.21 24.68 -7.61
C PRO A 27 -17.31 24.11 -8.51
N SER A 28 -17.47 24.67 -9.71
CA SER A 28 -18.40 24.16 -10.72
C SER A 28 -18.11 22.69 -11.06
N LYS A 29 -19.11 21.98 -11.61
CA LYS A 29 -18.98 20.56 -12.01
C LYS A 29 -17.79 20.35 -12.97
N ALA A 30 -17.59 21.25 -13.92
CA ALA A 30 -16.46 21.22 -14.85
C ALA A 30 -15.11 21.39 -14.13
N LYS A 31 -15.01 22.35 -13.19
CA LYS A 31 -13.78 22.55 -12.41
C LYS A 31 -13.48 21.36 -11.49
N ARG A 32 -14.52 20.76 -10.89
CA ARG A 32 -14.37 19.51 -10.10
C ARG A 32 -13.84 18.36 -10.96
N LYS A 33 -14.34 18.19 -12.19
CA LYS A 33 -13.84 17.17 -13.13
C LYS A 33 -12.34 17.35 -13.40
N GLN A 34 -11.91 18.57 -13.73
CA GLN A 34 -10.48 18.88 -13.94
C GLN A 34 -9.63 18.57 -12.69
N ILE A 35 -10.11 18.93 -11.50
CA ILE A 35 -9.43 18.62 -10.23
C ILE A 35 -9.29 17.10 -10.04
N MET A 36 -10.35 16.34 -10.33
CA MET A 36 -10.34 14.87 -10.20
C MET A 36 -9.41 14.21 -11.22
N GLU A 37 -9.36 14.69 -12.46
CA GLU A 37 -8.44 14.21 -13.48
C GLU A 37 -6.97 14.49 -13.10
N ALA A 38 -6.68 15.70 -12.63
CA ALA A 38 -5.35 16.05 -12.12
C ALA A 38 -4.93 15.16 -10.93
N LYS A 39 -5.86 14.88 -10.00
CA LYS A 39 -5.62 13.93 -8.89
C LYS A 39 -5.35 12.51 -9.39
N ARG A 40 -6.09 12.04 -10.40
CA ARG A 40 -5.90 10.71 -10.99
C ARG A 40 -4.53 10.59 -11.67
N GLY A 41 -4.10 11.63 -12.40
CA GLY A 41 -2.76 11.71 -12.98
C GLY A 41 -1.66 11.60 -11.92
N ARG A 42 -1.79 12.34 -10.81
CA ARG A 42 -0.85 12.25 -9.67
C ARG A 42 -0.84 10.86 -9.04
N ARG A 43 -2.00 10.20 -8.86
CA ARG A 43 -2.06 8.83 -8.32
C ARG A 43 -1.30 7.82 -9.18
N LYS A 44 -1.36 7.94 -10.51
CA LYS A 44 -0.57 7.05 -11.39
C LYS A 44 0.94 7.19 -11.15
N LEU A 45 1.43 8.39 -10.84
CA LEU A 45 2.84 8.63 -10.51
C LEU A 45 3.24 8.10 -9.12
N GLN A 46 2.24 7.87 -8.25
CA GLN A 46 2.46 7.34 -6.90
C GLN A 46 2.63 5.83 -6.86
N ALA A 47 2.11 5.07 -7.83
CA ALA A 47 2.37 3.64 -7.92
C ALA A 47 3.73 3.35 -8.58
N LEU A 48 4.31 2.20 -8.25
CA LEU A 48 5.44 1.62 -8.97
C LEU A 48 4.93 0.89 -10.20
N THR A 49 5.62 1.02 -11.32
CA THR A 49 5.34 0.23 -12.52
C THR A 49 5.89 -1.20 -12.38
N PRO A 50 5.46 -2.18 -13.20
CA PRO A 50 6.00 -3.54 -13.13
C PRO A 50 7.52 -3.58 -13.42
N VAL A 51 8.00 -2.66 -14.25
CA VAL A 51 9.43 -2.50 -14.54
C VAL A 51 10.19 -2.02 -13.30
N GLU A 52 9.63 -1.09 -12.53
CA GLU A 52 10.22 -0.59 -11.30
C GLU A 52 10.19 -1.65 -10.19
N VAL A 53 9.09 -2.37 -10.05
CA VAL A 53 8.98 -3.51 -9.14
C VAL A 53 10.02 -4.57 -9.49
N LYS A 54 10.21 -4.89 -10.77
CA LYS A 54 11.24 -5.83 -11.20
C LYS A 54 12.63 -5.36 -10.78
N LYS A 55 12.99 -4.09 -11.04
CA LYS A 55 14.29 -3.53 -10.60
C LYS A 55 14.48 -3.64 -9.08
N LEU A 56 13.46 -3.30 -8.32
CA LEU A 56 13.47 -3.36 -6.85
C LEU A 56 13.71 -4.79 -6.36
N LEU A 57 12.93 -5.76 -6.86
CA LEU A 57 13.04 -7.15 -6.44
C LEU A 57 14.35 -7.78 -6.90
N THR A 58 14.84 -7.48 -8.11
CA THR A 58 16.16 -7.93 -8.56
C THR A 58 17.27 -7.40 -7.65
N TYR A 59 17.25 -6.11 -7.29
CA TYR A 59 18.21 -5.56 -6.33
C TYR A 59 18.13 -6.28 -4.98
N CYS A 60 16.93 -6.53 -4.46
CA CYS A 60 16.75 -7.27 -3.21
C CYS A 60 17.34 -8.69 -3.32
N GLU A 61 17.07 -9.42 -4.40
CA GLU A 61 17.59 -10.79 -4.58
C GLU A 61 19.11 -10.84 -4.73
N THR A 62 19.72 -9.90 -5.44
CA THR A 62 21.16 -9.96 -5.77
C THR A 62 22.04 -9.27 -4.73
N GLU A 63 21.66 -8.07 -4.30
CA GLU A 63 22.51 -7.22 -3.44
C GLU A 63 22.17 -7.34 -1.95
N GLU A 64 20.89 -7.57 -1.61
CA GLU A 64 20.42 -7.63 -0.22
C GLU A 64 19.44 -8.80 0.02
N PRO A 65 19.83 -10.08 -0.18
CA PRO A 65 18.89 -11.22 -0.23
C PRO A 65 17.95 -11.34 0.98
N THR A 66 18.42 -10.92 2.16
CA THR A 66 17.63 -10.91 3.41
C THR A 66 16.43 -9.96 3.36
N LEU A 67 16.42 -9.00 2.41
CA LEU A 67 15.36 -7.99 2.24
C LEU A 67 14.26 -8.46 1.28
N THR A 68 14.53 -9.49 0.46
CA THR A 68 13.59 -10.04 -0.53
C THR A 68 12.24 -10.44 0.07
N PRO A 69 12.17 -11.15 1.21
CA PRO A 69 10.88 -11.53 1.82
C PRO A 69 10.04 -10.31 2.21
N TYR A 70 10.67 -9.35 2.88
CA TYR A 70 10.07 -8.07 3.25
C TYR A 70 9.55 -7.29 2.03
N ALA A 71 10.35 -7.21 0.96
CA ALA A 71 9.96 -6.50 -0.26
C ALA A 71 8.76 -7.17 -0.95
N CYS A 72 8.73 -8.51 -1.02
CA CYS A 72 7.63 -9.26 -1.59
C CYS A 72 6.32 -9.04 -0.81
N LEU A 73 6.36 -9.07 0.53
CA LEU A 73 5.19 -8.79 1.37
C LEU A 73 4.61 -7.40 1.13
N CYS A 74 5.47 -6.39 1.00
CA CYS A 74 5.05 -5.03 0.73
C CYS A 74 4.44 -4.85 -0.66
N VAL A 75 5.07 -5.44 -1.69
CA VAL A 75 4.67 -5.28 -3.09
C VAL A 75 3.42 -6.09 -3.42
N PHE A 76 3.41 -7.37 -3.05
CA PHE A 76 2.38 -8.32 -3.46
C PHE A 76 1.32 -8.58 -2.38
N GLY A 77 1.66 -8.42 -1.10
CA GLY A 77 0.68 -8.51 0.00
C GLY A 77 0.10 -7.16 0.42
N GLY A 78 0.66 -6.05 -0.08
CA GLY A 78 0.20 -4.72 0.31
C GLY A 78 0.44 -4.37 1.78
N LEU A 79 1.33 -5.10 2.46
CA LEU A 79 1.67 -4.86 3.86
C LEU A 79 2.37 -3.51 4.04
N ARG A 80 2.07 -2.85 5.15
CA ARG A 80 2.68 -1.56 5.50
C ARG A 80 4.17 -1.72 5.84
N PRO A 81 5.08 -1.06 5.09
CA PRO A 81 6.54 -1.19 5.26
C PRO A 81 7.06 -0.85 6.66
N GLU A 82 6.39 0.05 7.37
CA GLU A 82 6.80 0.61 8.65
C GLU A 82 6.15 -0.05 9.88
N ARG A 83 5.09 -0.85 9.70
CA ARG A 83 4.33 -1.43 10.82
C ARG A 83 4.05 -2.92 10.68
N GLU A 84 3.61 -3.38 9.50
CA GLU A 84 3.15 -4.75 9.31
C GLU A 84 4.32 -5.63 8.81
N ALA A 85 4.85 -5.31 7.64
CA ALA A 85 5.87 -6.11 6.97
C ALA A 85 7.13 -6.40 7.81
N PRO A 86 7.65 -5.48 8.66
CA PRO A 86 8.82 -5.77 9.49
C PRO A 86 8.62 -6.84 10.57
N ASN A 87 7.36 -7.11 10.95
CA ASN A 87 7.01 -7.95 12.09
C ASN A 87 6.52 -9.34 11.70
N MET A 88 6.24 -9.57 10.41
CA MET A 88 5.78 -10.86 9.90
C MET A 88 6.84 -11.95 10.08
N ILE A 89 6.36 -13.14 10.44
CA ILE A 89 7.18 -14.35 10.59
C ILE A 89 6.72 -15.47 9.65
N ASP A 90 7.45 -16.58 9.59
CA ASP A 90 7.16 -17.71 8.69
C ASP A 90 5.77 -18.31 8.97
N GLU A 91 5.32 -18.33 10.22
CA GLU A 91 4.05 -18.89 10.68
C GLU A 91 2.83 -18.12 10.15
N ASP A 92 2.99 -16.82 9.90
CA ASP A 92 1.92 -15.94 9.42
C ASP A 92 1.66 -16.07 7.91
N ILE A 93 2.50 -16.82 7.20
CA ILE A 93 2.61 -16.76 5.74
C ILE A 93 2.45 -18.16 5.16
N THR A 94 1.43 -18.40 4.35
CA THR A 94 1.31 -19.65 3.60
C THR A 94 1.13 -19.39 2.12
N ALA A 95 1.09 -20.45 1.31
CA ALA A 95 0.81 -20.32 -0.13
C ALA A 95 -0.69 -20.00 -0.38
N GLU A 96 -1.53 -20.19 0.62
CA GLU A 96 -2.97 -19.97 0.59
C GLU A 96 -3.35 -18.57 1.07
N ALA A 97 -2.73 -18.09 2.17
CA ALA A 97 -3.08 -16.82 2.80
C ALA A 97 -1.91 -16.17 3.56
N ILE A 98 -2.04 -14.87 3.83
CA ILE A 98 -1.20 -14.14 4.80
C ILE A 98 -2.07 -13.69 5.96
N THR A 99 -1.73 -14.08 7.18
CA THR A 99 -2.41 -13.66 8.41
C THR A 99 -1.66 -12.50 9.03
N VAL A 100 -2.20 -11.29 8.96
CA VAL A 100 -1.62 -10.11 9.61
C VAL A 100 -2.20 -9.99 11.02
N PRO A 101 -1.41 -10.18 12.09
CA PRO A 101 -1.92 -10.15 13.46
C PRO A 101 -2.43 -8.76 13.86
N GLU A 102 -3.43 -8.74 14.75
CA GLU A 102 -4.03 -7.51 15.28
C GLU A 102 -3.03 -6.55 15.93
N GLU A 103 -1.97 -7.08 16.56
CA GLU A 103 -0.93 -6.31 17.28
C GLU A 103 -0.21 -5.30 16.36
N PHE A 104 -0.17 -5.58 15.05
CA PHE A 104 0.52 -4.75 14.07
C PHE A 104 -0.44 -4.05 13.09
N ALA A 105 -1.72 -4.40 13.15
CA ALA A 105 -2.75 -3.85 12.29
C ALA A 105 -3.16 -2.44 12.75
N LYS A 106 -3.48 -1.56 11.80
CA LYS A 106 -3.86 -0.17 12.10
C LYS A 106 -5.12 -0.08 12.97
N ASP A 107 -6.07 -0.98 12.75
CA ASP A 107 -7.41 -0.92 13.32
C ASP A 107 -7.58 -1.93 14.48
N ASN A 108 -6.49 -2.53 14.97
CA ASN A 108 -6.46 -3.60 15.98
C ASN A 108 -7.34 -4.81 15.63
N GLU A 109 -7.48 -5.11 14.34
CA GLU A 109 -8.19 -6.28 13.84
C GLU A 109 -7.24 -7.16 13.05
N THR A 110 -7.32 -8.48 13.26
CA THR A 110 -6.57 -9.45 12.47
C THR A 110 -7.09 -9.43 11.03
N ARG A 111 -6.18 -9.30 10.06
CA ARG A 111 -6.52 -9.28 8.63
C ARG A 111 -5.93 -10.48 7.92
N ILE A 112 -6.77 -11.26 7.26
CA ILE A 112 -6.35 -12.35 6.37
C ILE A 112 -6.33 -11.80 4.94
N ILE A 113 -5.21 -11.97 4.25
CA ILE A 113 -5.05 -11.60 2.84
C ILE A 113 -5.18 -12.87 2.02
N GLU A 114 -6.30 -12.98 1.31
CA GLU A 114 -6.62 -14.08 0.39
C GLU A 114 -7.67 -13.60 -0.63
N PRO A 115 -7.69 -14.16 -1.86
CA PRO A 115 -6.72 -15.10 -2.41
C PRO A 115 -5.39 -14.42 -2.77
N LEU A 116 -4.29 -15.17 -2.70
CA LEU A 116 -2.98 -14.67 -3.13
C LEU A 116 -2.83 -14.75 -4.66
N SER A 117 -2.21 -13.74 -5.26
CA SER A 117 -1.91 -13.79 -6.70
C SER A 117 -0.96 -14.95 -7.03
N PRO A 118 -1.09 -15.61 -8.19
CA PRO A 118 -0.22 -16.74 -8.57
C PRO A 118 1.28 -16.39 -8.58
N ASN A 119 1.61 -15.13 -8.88
CA ASN A 119 2.98 -14.64 -8.81
C ASN A 119 3.49 -14.56 -7.37
N PHE A 120 2.68 -14.09 -6.43
CA PHE A 120 3.07 -14.01 -5.03
C PHE A 120 3.29 -15.40 -4.43
N ILE A 121 2.43 -16.36 -4.76
CA ILE A 121 2.58 -17.77 -4.36
C ILE A 121 3.95 -18.32 -4.82
N LYS A 122 4.37 -18.04 -6.06
CA LYS A 122 5.70 -18.45 -6.56
C LYS A 122 6.84 -17.84 -5.74
N TRP A 123 6.72 -16.57 -5.36
CA TRP A 123 7.70 -15.91 -4.49
C TRP A 123 7.75 -16.54 -3.10
N ILE A 124 6.60 -16.78 -2.47
CA ILE A 124 6.52 -17.42 -1.15
C ILE A 124 7.19 -18.80 -1.21
N ASN A 125 6.84 -19.62 -2.20
CA ASN A 125 7.43 -20.94 -2.38
C ASN A 125 8.94 -20.90 -2.68
N HIS A 126 9.42 -19.87 -3.38
CA HIS A 126 10.85 -19.68 -3.62
C HIS A 126 11.59 -19.31 -2.33
N ILE A 127 11.04 -18.37 -1.56
CA ILE A 127 11.60 -17.85 -0.32
C ILE A 127 11.63 -18.96 0.75
N LYS A 128 10.52 -19.67 0.95
CA LYS A 128 10.38 -20.74 1.96
C LYS A 128 11.19 -22.02 1.68
N ARG A 129 12.01 -22.07 0.61
CA ARG A 129 12.99 -23.15 0.43
C ARG A 129 14.06 -23.18 1.53
N ARG A 130 14.19 -22.10 2.29
CA ARG A 130 15.04 -22.02 3.48
C ARG A 130 14.16 -21.78 4.70
N GLU A 131 14.40 -22.48 5.79
CA GLU A 131 13.72 -22.20 7.06
C GLU A 131 14.12 -20.83 7.62
N GLY A 132 13.21 -20.19 8.36
CA GLY A 132 13.43 -18.87 8.94
C GLY A 132 13.56 -17.77 7.89
N SER A 133 12.90 -17.92 6.74
CA SER A 133 13.09 -16.98 5.63
C SER A 133 12.35 -15.67 5.82
N PHE A 134 11.15 -15.71 6.39
CA PHE A 134 10.43 -14.53 6.85
C PHE A 134 10.82 -14.25 8.29
N GLN A 135 11.93 -13.53 8.46
CA GLN A 135 12.45 -13.10 9.76
C GLN A 135 12.75 -11.61 9.74
N LYS A 136 12.91 -11.04 10.94
CA LYS A 136 13.24 -9.62 11.11
C LYS A 136 14.54 -9.27 10.38
N VAL A 137 14.47 -8.28 9.50
CA VAL A 137 15.62 -7.86 8.69
C VAL A 137 16.54 -6.93 9.51
N ALA A 138 17.76 -7.37 9.76
CA ALA A 138 18.77 -6.53 10.40
C ALA A 138 19.09 -5.28 9.55
N ASN A 139 19.23 -4.12 10.20
CA ASN A 139 19.49 -2.84 9.54
C ASN A 139 18.46 -2.47 8.45
N LEU A 140 17.20 -2.90 8.61
CA LEU A 140 16.13 -2.75 7.62
C LEU A 140 16.06 -1.35 7.01
N LYS A 141 16.01 -0.30 7.83
CA LYS A 141 15.93 1.09 7.35
C LYS A 141 17.05 1.43 6.36
N ARG A 142 18.30 1.04 6.66
CA ARG A 142 19.46 1.32 5.81
C ARG A 142 19.39 0.55 4.50
N LYS A 143 19.12 -0.77 4.58
CA LYS A 143 19.00 -1.64 3.40
C LYS A 143 17.86 -1.19 2.49
N TRP A 144 16.72 -0.84 3.09
CA TRP A 144 15.54 -0.38 2.38
C TRP A 144 15.79 0.94 1.66
N ILE A 145 16.46 1.92 2.28
CA ILE A 145 16.85 3.17 1.60
C ILE A 145 17.68 2.90 0.34
N LYS A 146 18.60 1.93 0.38
CA LYS A 146 19.40 1.56 -0.81
C LYS A 146 18.53 0.89 -1.88
N ALA A 147 17.69 -0.07 -1.49
CA ALA A 147 16.78 -0.75 -2.41
C ALA A 147 15.83 0.24 -3.11
N LYS A 148 15.31 1.23 -2.40
CA LYS A 148 14.48 2.30 -2.99
C LYS A 148 15.19 3.06 -4.10
N LYS A 149 16.51 3.27 -4.02
CA LYS A 149 17.27 3.98 -5.06
C LYS A 149 17.40 3.16 -6.35
N SER A 150 17.27 1.83 -6.29
CA SER A 150 17.38 0.95 -7.46
C SER A 150 16.32 1.20 -8.54
N ILE A 151 15.17 1.80 -8.18
CA ILE A 151 14.09 2.08 -9.14
C ILE A 151 14.47 3.17 -10.14
N GLY A 152 15.46 4.01 -9.81
CA GLY A 152 15.98 5.06 -10.70
C GLY A 152 15.16 6.36 -10.70
N ARG A 153 14.32 6.59 -9.69
CA ARG A 153 13.62 7.86 -9.45
C ARG A 153 13.32 8.06 -7.96
N ASP A 154 12.79 9.23 -7.62
CA ASP A 154 12.33 9.53 -6.26
C ASP A 154 11.25 8.55 -5.81
N TRP A 155 11.40 8.07 -4.57
CA TRP A 155 10.47 7.13 -3.96
C TRP A 155 9.12 7.81 -3.69
N PRO A 156 8.02 7.37 -4.33
CA PRO A 156 6.73 8.01 -4.11
C PRO A 156 6.18 7.69 -2.72
N HIS A 157 5.43 8.65 -2.18
CA HIS A 157 4.71 8.46 -0.93
C HIS A 157 3.72 7.28 -1.05
N ASP A 158 3.71 6.39 -0.07
CA ASP A 158 2.86 5.18 0.01
C ASP A 158 2.83 4.32 -1.26
N CYS A 159 3.91 4.34 -2.04
CA CYS A 159 3.89 3.78 -3.40
C CYS A 159 3.58 2.30 -3.46
N LEU A 160 4.04 1.51 -2.50
CA LEU A 160 3.84 0.06 -2.46
C LEU A 160 2.36 -0.27 -2.24
N ARG A 161 1.72 0.40 -1.27
CA ARG A 161 0.29 0.24 -1.01
C ARG A 161 -0.55 0.72 -2.19
N HIS A 162 -0.15 1.82 -2.83
CA HIS A 162 -0.79 2.29 -4.06
C HIS A 162 -0.60 1.34 -5.23
N SER A 163 0.56 0.69 -5.33
CA SER A 163 0.84 -0.32 -6.37
C SER A 163 -0.05 -1.53 -6.15
N TYR A 164 -0.05 -2.10 -4.94
CA TYR A 164 -0.91 -3.22 -4.57
C TYR A 164 -2.38 -2.92 -4.89
N ALA A 165 -2.94 -1.84 -4.34
CA ALA A 165 -4.35 -1.50 -4.57
C ALA A 165 -4.67 -1.25 -6.05
N SER A 166 -3.74 -0.65 -6.82
CA SER A 166 -3.98 -0.38 -8.25
C SER A 166 -3.96 -1.65 -9.10
N TYR A 167 -3.00 -2.56 -8.84
CA TYR A 167 -2.88 -3.80 -9.61
C TYR A 167 -3.87 -4.86 -9.15
N HIS A 168 -4.12 -4.97 -7.85
CA HIS A 168 -5.16 -5.82 -7.30
C HIS A 168 -6.54 -5.41 -7.84
N PHE A 169 -6.87 -4.11 -7.87
CA PHE A 169 -8.10 -3.63 -8.50
C PHE A 169 -8.14 -3.91 -10.00
N ALA A 170 -7.01 -3.81 -10.72
CA ALA A 170 -6.98 -4.14 -12.14
C ALA A 170 -7.20 -5.64 -12.42
N GLU A 171 -6.78 -6.52 -11.51
CA GLU A 171 -6.87 -7.98 -11.65
C GLU A 171 -8.20 -8.55 -11.14
N TYR A 172 -8.72 -8.03 -10.01
CA TYR A 172 -9.88 -8.57 -9.31
C TYR A 172 -11.10 -7.63 -9.29
N ASN A 173 -10.98 -6.40 -9.83
CA ASN A 173 -12.01 -5.35 -9.76
C ASN A 173 -12.40 -4.94 -8.32
N ASP A 174 -11.56 -5.28 -7.34
CA ASP A 174 -11.71 -4.98 -5.93
C ASP A 174 -10.44 -4.32 -5.39
N ALA A 175 -10.59 -3.26 -4.60
CA ALA A 175 -9.48 -2.46 -4.09
C ALA A 175 -8.86 -3.04 -2.80
N GLY A 176 -9.45 -4.12 -2.26
CA GLY A 176 -9.03 -4.78 -1.02
C GLY A 176 -9.37 -4.03 0.25
#